data_AF-A0A6I0F7A5-F1
#
_entry.id   AF-A0A6I0F7A5-F1
#
_cell.length_a   1.000
_cell.length_b   1.000
_cell.length_c   1.000
_cell.angle_alpha   90.00
_cell.angle_beta   90.00
_cell.angle_gamma   90.00
#
_symmetry.space_group_name_H-M   'P 1'
#
loop_
_entity.id
_entity.type
_entity.pdbx_description
1 polymer ?
#
loop_
_entity_poly.entity_id
_entity_poly.type
_entity_poly.pdbx_seq_one_letter_code
_entity_poly.pdbx_strand_id
1 'polypeptide(L)'
;MNTDIRWTVPSDGHTFPIYAGPAQDMDRIAEFADERGVTNIRFGGDTWELSADNGPKASAVTGSGTWTATGDAETFAKSKQYVLQADRHTVTIIAESKSHFVLDIDGEKAGQFTSENRGLRNLHVEFEGPGEKLPLDVQVFISWVARRIMEVRTLNSTKALLIALLLCIPVIVAYWIGAI
;
A
#
# COMPACT_ATOMS: atom_id res chain seq x y z
N MET A 1 8.91 -24.28 7.95
CA MET A 1 9.57 -22.95 7.98
C MET A 1 10.00 -22.63 6.57
N ASN A 2 9.42 -21.58 5.99
CA ASN A 2 9.71 -21.17 4.62
C ASN A 2 11.09 -20.48 4.59
N THR A 3 12.03 -21.01 3.81
CA THR A 3 13.43 -20.52 3.73
C THR A 3 13.57 -19.27 2.88
N ASP A 4 12.52 -18.90 2.12
CA ASP A 4 12.59 -17.82 1.13
C ASP A 4 12.22 -16.45 1.70
N ILE A 5 11.64 -16.42 2.91
CA ILE A 5 11.34 -15.19 3.67
C ILE A 5 12.55 -14.88 4.57
N ARG A 6 13.12 -13.68 4.40
CA ARG A 6 14.25 -13.24 5.22
C ARG A 6 13.74 -12.78 6.57
N TRP A 7 13.67 -13.65 7.58
CA TRP A 7 13.07 -13.34 8.89
C TRP A 7 13.62 -12.12 9.64
N THR A 8 14.86 -11.71 9.36
CA THR A 8 15.41 -10.43 9.82
C THR A 8 14.91 -9.28 8.95
N VAL A 9 14.49 -8.15 9.55
CA VAL A 9 14.11 -6.94 8.80
C VAL A 9 15.34 -6.44 8.04
N PRO A 10 15.35 -6.48 6.69
CA PRO A 10 16.50 -6.00 5.95
C PRO A 10 16.63 -4.49 6.13
N SER A 11 17.84 -4.02 6.45
CA SER A 11 18.14 -2.59 6.56
C SER A 11 18.33 -1.90 5.20
N ASP A 12 17.96 -2.58 4.10
CA ASP A 12 18.20 -2.13 2.73
C ASP A 12 17.26 -1.01 2.27
N GLY A 13 16.16 -0.76 3.00
CA GLY A 13 15.18 0.28 2.67
C GLY A 13 14.29 -0.05 1.46
N HIS A 14 14.44 -1.24 0.90
CA HIS A 14 13.74 -1.70 -0.30
C HIS A 14 12.86 -2.93 -0.02
N THR A 15 13.07 -3.56 1.13
CA THR A 15 12.35 -4.74 1.54
C THR A 15 11.50 -4.47 2.78
N PHE A 16 10.24 -4.91 2.75
CA PHE A 16 9.26 -4.63 3.79
C PHE A 16 8.48 -5.90 4.18
N PRO A 17 8.42 -6.22 5.48
CA PRO A 17 7.62 -7.34 5.96
C PRO A 17 6.13 -7.06 5.76
N ILE A 18 5.38 -8.10 5.42
CA ILE A 18 3.92 -8.12 5.42
C ILE A 18 3.48 -9.05 6.56
N TYR A 19 2.58 -8.55 7.38
CA TYR A 19 2.06 -9.24 8.55
C TYR A 19 0.59 -9.59 8.37
N ALA A 20 0.17 -10.69 8.99
CA ALA A 20 -1.23 -11.10 9.07
C ALA A 20 -1.52 -11.77 10.40
N GLY A 21 -2.80 -11.96 10.68
CA GLY A 21 -3.28 -12.50 11.95
C GLY A 21 -3.96 -11.44 12.81
N PRO A 22 -4.44 -11.83 14.00
CA PRO A 22 -5.14 -10.94 14.93
C PRO A 22 -4.24 -9.76 15.32
N ALA A 23 -4.83 -8.58 15.55
CA ALA A 23 -4.07 -7.38 15.91
C ALA A 23 -3.14 -7.53 17.13
N GLN A 24 -3.44 -8.49 18.02
CA GLN A 24 -2.66 -8.77 19.24
C GLN A 24 -1.52 -9.78 19.03
N ASP A 25 -1.52 -10.53 17.92
CA ASP A 25 -0.56 -11.61 17.64
C ASP A 25 -0.32 -11.74 16.12
N MET A 26 0.18 -10.65 15.52
CA MET A 26 0.46 -10.62 14.09
C MET A 26 1.77 -11.35 13.79
N ASP A 27 1.73 -12.33 12.88
CA ASP A 27 2.92 -13.02 12.40
C ASP A 27 3.36 -12.45 11.05
N ARG A 28 4.67 -12.50 10.79
CA ARG A 28 5.22 -12.12 9.50
C ARG A 28 5.01 -13.27 8.53
N ILE A 29 4.20 -13.04 7.51
CA ILE A 29 3.81 -14.09 6.56
C ILE A 29 4.38 -13.90 5.16
N ALA A 30 4.75 -12.68 4.77
CA ALA A 30 5.29 -12.38 3.46
C ALA A 30 6.31 -11.24 3.49
N GLU A 31 6.96 -11.02 2.37
CA GLU A 31 7.97 -9.98 2.16
C GLU A 31 7.73 -9.30 0.82
N PHE A 32 7.54 -7.99 0.83
CA PHE A 32 7.52 -7.15 -0.36
C PHE A 32 8.92 -6.59 -0.61
N ALA A 33 9.44 -6.73 -1.81
CA ALA A 33 10.74 -6.18 -2.21
C ALA A 33 10.63 -5.34 -3.49
N ASP A 34 11.30 -4.20 -3.51
CA ASP A 34 11.55 -3.39 -4.71
C ASP A 34 13.03 -3.47 -5.09
N GLU A 35 13.36 -4.41 -5.98
CA GLU A 35 14.72 -4.61 -6.47
C GLU A 35 14.90 -3.88 -7.80
N ARG A 36 15.40 -2.63 -7.73
CA ARG A 36 15.76 -1.82 -8.92
C ARG A 36 14.57 -1.60 -9.88
N GLY A 37 13.37 -1.40 -9.34
CA GLY A 37 12.16 -1.17 -10.13
C GLY A 37 11.40 -2.46 -10.49
N VAL A 38 11.91 -3.63 -10.09
CA VAL A 38 11.16 -4.89 -10.13
C VAL A 38 10.56 -5.11 -8.75
N THR A 39 9.25 -4.94 -8.65
CA THR A 39 8.51 -5.16 -7.42
C THR A 39 8.00 -6.60 -7.36
N ASN A 40 8.29 -7.30 -6.26
CA ASN A 40 7.83 -8.66 -6.03
C ASN A 40 7.34 -8.89 -4.59
N ILE A 41 6.51 -9.90 -4.41
CA ILE A 41 6.13 -10.44 -3.09
C ILE A 41 6.60 -11.87 -2.98
N ARG A 42 7.25 -12.22 -1.88
CA ARG A 42 7.57 -13.61 -1.53
C ARG A 42 6.60 -14.10 -0.46
N PHE A 43 5.81 -15.11 -0.80
CA PHE A 43 4.80 -15.70 0.09
C PHE A 43 4.70 -17.20 -0.17
N GLY A 44 4.72 -18.02 0.88
CA GLY A 44 4.45 -19.46 0.76
C GLY A 44 5.44 -20.27 -0.11
N GLY A 45 6.55 -19.68 -0.57
CA GLY A 45 7.51 -20.29 -1.51
C GLY A 45 7.29 -19.82 -2.95
N ASP A 46 6.21 -19.07 -3.18
CA ASP A 46 5.93 -18.39 -4.44
C ASP A 46 6.52 -16.98 -4.45
N THR A 47 6.88 -16.53 -5.65
CA THR A 47 7.25 -15.14 -5.92
C THR A 47 6.21 -14.55 -6.86
N TRP A 48 5.54 -13.50 -6.41
CA TRP A 48 4.54 -12.79 -7.20
C TRP A 48 5.18 -11.58 -7.88
N GLU A 49 4.88 -11.40 -9.16
CA GLU A 49 5.31 -10.23 -9.92
C GLU A 49 4.27 -9.13 -9.78
N LEU A 50 4.70 -7.94 -9.35
CA LEU A 50 3.80 -6.82 -9.11
C LEU A 50 3.96 -5.77 -10.21
N SER A 51 2.84 -5.21 -10.63
CA SER A 51 2.78 -4.08 -11.56
C SER A 51 1.84 -3.02 -11.01
N ALA A 52 2.34 -1.79 -10.89
CA ALA A 52 1.55 -0.63 -10.51
C ALA A 52 2.13 0.61 -11.18
N ASP A 53 1.39 1.16 -12.14
CA ASP A 53 1.78 2.40 -12.81
C ASP A 53 1.24 3.63 -12.05
N ASN A 54 1.31 4.80 -12.69
CA ASN A 54 0.73 6.03 -12.14
C ASN A 54 -0.79 6.16 -12.42
N GLY A 55 -1.37 5.18 -13.12
CA GLY A 55 -2.78 5.11 -13.44
C GLY A 55 -3.61 4.62 -12.25
N PRO A 56 -4.85 4.18 -12.51
CA PRO A 56 -5.77 3.75 -11.47
C PRO A 56 -5.70 2.26 -11.18
N LYS A 57 -4.74 1.52 -11.74
CA LYS A 57 -4.67 0.07 -11.63
C LYS A 57 -3.36 -0.39 -11.00
N ALA A 58 -3.47 -1.42 -10.17
CA ALA A 58 -2.35 -2.21 -9.67
C ALA A 58 -2.71 -3.69 -9.83
N SER A 59 -1.71 -4.54 -10.08
CA SER A 59 -1.91 -5.97 -10.29
C SER A 59 -0.77 -6.80 -9.73
N ALA A 60 -1.08 -8.02 -9.31
CA ALA A 60 -0.11 -9.04 -8.93
C ALA A 60 -0.34 -10.29 -9.78
N VAL A 61 0.72 -10.82 -10.40
CA VAL A 61 0.72 -12.14 -11.04
C VAL A 61 1.15 -13.15 -9.99
N THR A 62 0.22 -14.01 -9.60
CA THR A 62 0.41 -15.06 -8.58
C THR A 62 0.41 -16.45 -9.24
N GLY A 63 0.67 -17.51 -8.48
CA GLY A 63 0.53 -18.88 -8.95
C GLY A 63 -0.91 -19.28 -9.32
N SER A 64 -1.92 -18.58 -8.80
CA SER A 64 -3.35 -18.84 -9.07
C SER A 64 -3.94 -17.95 -10.16
N GLY A 65 -3.26 -16.89 -10.58
CA GLY A 65 -3.67 -16.01 -11.67
C GLY A 65 -3.26 -14.56 -11.46
N THR A 66 -3.87 -13.67 -12.23
CA THR A 66 -3.64 -12.22 -12.09
C THR A 66 -4.71 -11.60 -11.20
N TRP A 67 -4.28 -11.04 -10.08
CA TRP A 67 -5.12 -10.29 -9.17
C TRP A 67 -4.99 -8.80 -9.43
N THR A 68 -6.07 -8.04 -9.21
CA THR A 68 -6.10 -6.62 -9.58
C THR A 68 -6.72 -5.76 -8.49
N ALA A 69 -6.28 -4.51 -8.44
CA ALA A 69 -6.87 -3.45 -7.64
C ALA A 69 -7.11 -2.25 -8.56
N THR A 70 -8.33 -1.72 -8.56
CA THR A 70 -8.72 -0.59 -9.41
C THR A 70 -9.32 0.53 -8.56
N GLY A 71 -8.73 1.71 -8.64
CA GLY A 71 -9.24 2.93 -8.02
C GLY A 71 -10.37 3.59 -8.84
N ASP A 72 -11.22 4.34 -8.15
CA ASP A 72 -12.39 5.06 -8.71
C ASP A 72 -12.07 6.40 -9.39
N ALA A 73 -10.80 6.84 -9.42
CA ALA A 73 -10.38 8.09 -10.06
C ALA A 73 -9.36 7.85 -11.18
N GLU A 74 -8.87 8.93 -11.81
CA GLU A 74 -7.87 8.87 -12.89
C GLU A 74 -6.55 8.22 -12.47
N THR A 75 -6.19 8.37 -11.19
CA THR A 75 -4.95 7.84 -10.64
C THR A 75 -5.22 7.18 -9.29
N PHE A 76 -4.39 6.20 -8.95
CA PHE A 76 -4.46 5.51 -7.66
C PHE A 76 -4.41 6.51 -6.50
N ALA A 77 -3.57 7.56 -6.58
CA ALA A 77 -3.43 8.55 -5.52
C ALA A 77 -4.68 9.41 -5.28
N LYS A 78 -5.47 9.68 -6.33
CA LYS A 78 -6.69 10.50 -6.24
C LYS A 78 -7.92 9.70 -5.84
N SER A 79 -7.87 8.37 -5.97
CA SER A 79 -9.01 7.49 -5.76
C SER A 79 -9.42 7.47 -4.28
N LYS A 80 -10.72 7.43 -3.99
CA LYS A 80 -11.29 7.28 -2.65
C LYS A 80 -11.78 5.87 -2.40
N GLN A 81 -12.13 5.14 -3.45
CA GLN A 81 -12.52 3.74 -3.38
C GLN A 81 -11.62 2.90 -4.28
N TYR A 82 -11.30 1.69 -3.83
CA TYR A 82 -10.46 0.74 -4.55
C TYR A 82 -11.13 -0.62 -4.52
N VAL A 83 -11.47 -1.15 -5.69
CA VAL A 83 -12.06 -2.48 -5.83
C VAL A 83 -10.93 -3.47 -6.11
N LEU A 84 -10.76 -4.46 -5.23
CA LEU A 84 -9.78 -5.51 -5.33
C LEU A 84 -10.48 -6.79 -5.78
N GLN A 85 -9.92 -7.43 -6.79
CA GLN A 85 -10.29 -8.76 -7.25
C GLN A 85 -9.09 -9.68 -7.03
N ALA A 86 -9.18 -10.53 -6.01
CA ALA A 86 -8.14 -11.46 -5.61
C ALA A 86 -8.72 -12.87 -5.53
N ASP A 87 -8.28 -13.75 -6.41
CA ASP A 87 -8.87 -15.07 -6.62
C ASP A 87 -10.40 -14.99 -6.81
N ARG A 88 -11.19 -15.54 -5.87
CA ARG A 88 -12.66 -15.52 -5.89
C ARG A 88 -13.25 -14.45 -4.97
N HIS A 89 -12.40 -13.64 -4.34
CA HIS A 89 -12.79 -12.64 -3.36
C HIS A 89 -12.79 -11.24 -3.97
N THR A 90 -13.87 -10.50 -3.73
CA THR A 90 -13.95 -9.07 -4.03
C THR A 90 -13.93 -8.31 -2.73
N VAL A 91 -13.01 -7.36 -2.60
CA VAL A 91 -12.86 -6.52 -1.41
C VAL A 91 -12.81 -5.07 -1.84
N THR A 92 -13.55 -4.20 -1.16
CA THR A 92 -13.52 -2.76 -1.42
C THR A 92 -12.75 -2.05 -0.31
N ILE A 93 -11.77 -1.25 -0.67
CA ILE A 93 -11.09 -0.35 0.25
C ILE A 93 -11.70 1.04 0.10
N ILE A 94 -12.15 1.62 1.21
CA ILE A 94 -12.81 2.93 1.24
C ILE A 94 -11.98 3.88 2.10
N ALA A 95 -11.63 5.03 1.54
CA ALA A 95 -10.93 6.10 2.24
C ALA A 95 -11.93 6.92 3.06
N GLU A 96 -11.89 6.78 4.39
CA GLU A 96 -12.65 7.64 5.31
C GLU A 96 -11.98 9.02 5.44
N SER A 97 -10.65 9.05 5.31
CA SER A 97 -9.87 10.28 5.31
C SER A 97 -8.61 10.16 4.44
N LYS A 98 -7.66 11.10 4.60
CA LYS A 98 -6.38 11.03 3.90
C LYS A 98 -5.55 9.81 4.36
N SER A 99 -5.64 9.45 5.65
CA SER A 99 -4.82 8.45 6.33
C SER A 99 -5.60 7.23 6.81
N HIS A 100 -6.92 7.31 6.99
CA HIS A 100 -7.75 6.21 7.49
C HIS A 100 -8.55 5.55 6.38
N PHE A 101 -8.52 4.22 6.38
CA PHE A 101 -9.18 3.38 5.38
C PHE A 101 -9.84 2.19 6.03
N VAL A 102 -10.95 1.79 5.45
CA VAL A 102 -11.76 0.65 5.87
C VAL A 102 -11.84 -0.36 4.73
N LEU A 103 -11.75 -1.64 5.07
CA LEU A 103 -12.04 -2.75 4.18
C LEU A 103 -13.52 -3.11 4.31
N ASP A 104 -14.20 -3.24 3.19
CA ASP A 104 -15.59 -3.64 3.08
C ASP A 104 -15.67 -4.90 2.21
N ILE A 105 -16.38 -5.91 2.71
CA ILE A 105 -16.72 -7.13 1.98
C ILE A 105 -18.23 -7.30 2.09
N ASP A 106 -18.92 -7.24 0.97
CA ASP A 106 -20.37 -7.40 0.87
C ASP A 106 -21.18 -6.48 1.82
N GLY A 107 -20.67 -5.28 2.12
CA GLY A 107 -21.32 -4.30 3.00
C GLY A 107 -21.00 -4.49 4.49
N GLU A 108 -20.13 -5.44 4.84
CA GLU A 108 -19.63 -5.65 6.20
C GLU A 108 -18.18 -5.15 6.32
N LYS A 109 -17.88 -4.49 7.45
CA LYS A 109 -16.51 -4.08 7.77
C LYS A 109 -15.62 -5.31 7.95
N ALA A 110 -14.66 -5.47 7.05
CA ALA A 110 -13.70 -6.57 7.02
C ALA A 110 -12.31 -6.19 7.59
N GLY A 111 -12.14 -4.95 8.02
CA GLY A 111 -10.90 -4.47 8.61
C GLY A 111 -10.62 -3.01 8.33
N GLN A 112 -9.42 -2.56 8.67
CA GLN A 112 -8.99 -1.18 8.51
C GLN A 112 -7.48 -1.06 8.43
N PHE A 113 -7.00 0.08 7.95
CA PHE A 113 -5.59 0.46 8.09
C PHE A 113 -5.44 1.98 8.20
N THR A 114 -4.35 2.41 8.84
CA THR A 114 -4.02 3.83 8.99
C THR A 114 -2.53 4.13 8.85
N SER A 115 -2.21 5.30 8.31
CA SER A 115 -0.83 5.81 8.21
C SER A 115 -0.46 6.87 9.26
N GLU A 116 -1.39 7.29 10.13
CA GLU A 116 -1.26 8.52 10.92
C GLU A 116 -0.13 8.49 11.96
N ASN A 117 0.15 7.33 12.58
CA ASN A 117 1.14 7.20 13.66
C ASN A 117 2.33 6.28 13.34
N ARG A 118 2.33 5.63 12.18
CA ARG A 118 3.27 4.54 11.87
C ARG A 118 4.07 4.75 10.58
N GLY A 119 3.70 5.75 9.78
CA GLY A 119 4.28 5.98 8.45
C GLY A 119 4.16 4.72 7.56
N LEU A 120 4.93 4.69 6.46
CA LEU A 120 4.91 3.56 5.51
C LEU A 120 5.68 2.32 6.00
N ARG A 121 6.57 2.48 6.99
CA ARG A 121 7.45 1.41 7.47
C ARG A 121 6.68 0.41 8.35
N ASN A 122 5.71 0.91 9.11
CA ASN A 122 4.89 0.12 10.03
C ASN A 122 3.40 0.16 9.61
N LEU A 123 3.12 0.25 8.31
CA LEU A 123 1.76 0.14 7.82
C LEU A 123 1.31 -1.33 7.91
N HIS A 124 0.24 -1.55 8.65
CA HIS A 124 -0.35 -2.87 8.86
C HIS A 124 -1.84 -2.78 8.57
N VAL A 125 -2.38 -3.85 8.00
CA VAL A 125 -3.81 -4.02 7.82
C VAL A 125 -4.34 -4.83 9.00
N GLU A 126 -5.29 -4.25 9.72
CA GLU A 126 -6.01 -4.89 10.81
C GLU A 126 -7.25 -5.55 10.18
N PHE A 127 -7.18 -6.87 9.98
CA PHE A 127 -8.32 -7.64 9.49
C PHE A 127 -9.28 -7.90 10.65
N GLU A 128 -10.58 -7.72 10.40
CA GLU A 128 -11.65 -7.91 11.38
C GLU A 128 -12.82 -8.65 10.71
N GLY A 129 -13.60 -9.42 11.47
CA GLY A 129 -14.86 -9.99 10.98
C GLY A 129 -14.70 -10.87 9.73
N PRO A 130 -15.35 -10.56 8.59
CA PRO A 130 -15.16 -11.30 7.34
C PRO A 130 -13.72 -11.31 6.81
N GLY A 131 -12.92 -10.28 7.11
CA GLY A 131 -11.54 -10.19 6.64
C GLY A 131 -10.61 -11.21 7.30
N GLU A 132 -10.84 -11.57 8.56
CA GLU A 132 -10.07 -12.61 9.25
C GLU A 132 -10.26 -13.99 8.62
N LYS A 133 -11.41 -14.22 7.97
CA LYS A 133 -11.76 -15.48 7.30
C LYS A 133 -11.16 -15.56 5.89
N LEU A 134 -10.56 -14.48 5.38
CA LEU A 134 -9.94 -14.50 4.07
C LEU A 134 -8.72 -15.42 4.06
N PRO A 135 -8.47 -16.11 2.93
CA PRO A 135 -7.22 -16.82 2.70
C PRO A 135 -5.99 -15.92 2.90
N LEU A 136 -4.89 -16.50 3.42
CA LEU A 136 -3.68 -15.74 3.78
C LEU A 136 -3.05 -15.03 2.58
N ASP A 137 -3.06 -15.66 1.40
CA ASP A 137 -2.63 -15.07 0.14
C ASP A 137 -3.44 -13.81 -0.21
N VAL A 138 -4.76 -13.85 -0.07
CA VAL A 138 -5.63 -12.68 -0.28
C VAL A 138 -5.30 -11.56 0.72
N GLN A 139 -5.04 -11.89 1.99
CA GLN A 139 -4.62 -10.91 3.00
C GLN A 139 -3.27 -10.26 2.65
N VAL A 140 -2.31 -11.02 2.11
CA VAL A 140 -1.03 -10.50 1.62
C VAL A 140 -1.23 -9.50 0.48
N PHE A 141 -2.09 -9.84 -0.47
CA PHE A 141 -2.41 -8.94 -1.58
C PHE A 141 -3.03 -7.64 -1.10
N ILE A 142 -4.04 -7.72 -0.23
CA ILE A 142 -4.70 -6.52 0.36
C ILE A 142 -3.67 -5.65 1.09
N SER A 143 -2.75 -6.28 1.83
CA SER A 143 -1.69 -5.56 2.57
C SER A 143 -0.74 -4.83 1.64
N TRP A 144 -0.35 -5.46 0.52
CA TRP A 144 0.45 -4.79 -0.50
C TRP A 144 -0.31 -3.64 -1.17
N VAL A 145 -1.60 -3.82 -1.51
CA VAL A 145 -2.42 -2.75 -2.08
C VAL A 145 -2.54 -1.58 -1.11
N ALA A 146 -2.81 -1.83 0.16
CA ALA A 146 -2.86 -0.81 1.21
C ALA A 146 -1.56 0.00 1.27
N ARG A 147 -0.41 -0.69 1.23
CA ARG A 147 0.92 -0.07 1.13
C ARG A 147 1.04 0.81 -0.11
N ARG A 148 0.62 0.31 -1.29
CA ARG A 148 0.70 1.06 -2.53
C ARG A 148 -0.14 2.34 -2.48
N ILE A 149 -1.36 2.28 -1.93
CA ILE A 149 -2.23 3.46 -1.74
C ILE A 149 -1.50 4.53 -0.91
N MET A 150 -0.85 4.12 0.18
CA MET A 150 -0.14 5.04 1.06
C MET A 150 1.13 5.63 0.44
N GLU A 151 1.87 4.81 -0.29
CA GLU A 151 3.07 5.25 -1.02
C GLU A 151 2.74 6.36 -2.02
N VAL A 152 1.79 6.13 -2.93
CA VAL A 152 1.45 7.10 -3.99
C VAL A 152 0.86 8.40 -3.44
N ARG A 153 0.04 8.30 -2.38
CA ARG A 153 -0.54 9.48 -1.71
C ARG A 153 0.52 10.31 -0.99
N THR A 154 1.50 9.65 -0.37
CA THR A 154 2.61 10.32 0.33
C THR A 154 3.52 11.03 -0.67
N LEU A 155 3.90 10.35 -1.76
CA LEU A 155 4.73 10.93 -2.82
C LEU A 155 4.08 12.16 -3.47
N ASN A 156 2.77 12.11 -3.75
CA ASN A 156 2.06 13.27 -4.30
C ASN A 156 2.04 14.46 -3.34
N SER A 157 1.85 14.21 -2.04
CA SER A 157 1.88 15.27 -1.02
C SER A 157 3.28 15.92 -0.92
N THR A 158 4.34 15.10 -0.96
CA THR A 158 5.72 15.59 -0.89
C THR A 158 6.12 16.37 -2.15
N LYS A 159 5.73 15.90 -3.33
CA LYS A 159 5.96 16.62 -4.60
C LYS A 159 5.31 18.00 -4.60
N ALA A 160 4.07 18.10 -4.11
CA ALA A 160 3.36 19.37 -4.01
C ALA A 160 4.08 20.37 -3.09
N LEU A 161 4.55 19.91 -1.92
CA LEU A 161 5.32 20.73 -0.98
C LEU A 161 6.63 21.22 -1.61
N LEU A 162 7.36 20.34 -2.30
CA LEU A 162 8.61 20.69 -2.98
C LEU A 162 8.40 21.77 -4.04
N ILE A 163 7.37 21.63 -4.88
CA ILE A 163 7.02 22.63 -5.90
C ILE A 163 6.66 23.96 -5.23
N ALA A 164 5.86 23.93 -4.16
CA ALA A 164 5.49 25.14 -3.42
C ALA A 164 6.73 25.86 -2.84
N LEU A 165 7.65 25.12 -2.22
CA LEU A 165 8.90 25.66 -1.69
C LEU A 165 9.77 26.28 -2.79
N LEU A 166 9.89 25.61 -3.94
CA LEU A 166 10.64 26.13 -5.09
C LEU A 166 10.05 27.45 -5.62
N LEU A 167 8.72 27.59 -5.61
CA LEU A 167 8.04 28.84 -5.99
C LEU A 167 8.22 29.95 -4.95
N CYS A 168 8.46 29.63 -3.68
CA CYS A 168 8.77 30.63 -2.66
C CYS A 168 10.18 31.22 -2.83
N ILE A 169 11.15 30.47 -3.38
CA ILE A 169 12.53 30.95 -3.57
C ILE A 169 12.60 32.29 -4.31
N PRO A 170 12.00 32.47 -5.50
CA PRO A 170 12.07 33.76 -6.20
C PRO A 170 11.39 34.89 -5.43
N VAL A 171 10.32 34.61 -4.68
CA VAL A 171 9.66 35.60 -3.82
C VAL A 171 10.60 36.07 -2.71
N ILE A 172 11.29 35.14 -2.05
CA ILE A 172 12.27 35.44 -1.00
C ILE A 172 13.43 36.26 -1.57
N VAL A 173 13.95 35.87 -2.73
CA VAL A 173 15.04 36.60 -3.39
C VAL A 173 14.59 38.01 -3.76
N ALA A 174 13.40 38.17 -4.33
CA ALA A 174 12.84 39.46 -4.73
C ALA A 174 12.61 40.40 -3.54
N TYR A 175 12.14 39.87 -2.41
CA TYR A 175 12.07 40.60 -1.14
C TYR A 175 13.46 41.01 -0.63
N TRP A 176 14.43 40.09 -0.67
CA TRP A 176 15.80 40.36 -0.17
C TRP A 176 16.54 41.44 -0.97
N ILE A 177 16.30 41.52 -2.28
CA ILE A 177 16.86 42.58 -3.14
C ILE A 177 16.04 43.89 -3.15
N GLY A 178 14.93 43.95 -2.41
CA GLY A 178 14.06 45.13 -2.32
C GLY A 178 13.23 45.42 -3.57
N ALA A 179 12.98 44.41 -4.42
CA ALA A 179 12.13 44.53 -5.59
C ALA A 179 10.63 44.42 -5.25
N ILE A 180 10.32 43.92 -4.04
CA ILE A 180 8.97 43.79 -3.45
C ILE A 180 9.06 44.06 -1.95
#